data_AF-A0A924UK78-F1
#
_entry.id   AF-A0A924UK78-F1
#
_cell.length_a   1.000
_cell.length_b   1.000
_cell.length_c   1.000
_cell.angle_alpha   90.00
_cell.angle_beta   90.00
_cell.angle_gamma   90.00
#
_symmetry.space_group_name_H-M   'P 1'
#
loop_
_entity.id
_entity.type
_entity.pdbx_description
1 polymer ?
#
loop_
_entity_poly.entity_id
_entity_poly.type
_entity_poly.pdbx_seq_one_letter_code
_entity_poly.pdbx_strand_id
1 'polypeptide(L)'
;MSQSLLAMPSQILLMRHAEKPDSGNELSEQGWQRARLLPNLFTSRQEFKNFGLPMALYAMSPKKDDGSIRSIQTLKYVSEQFSIPIEKQFNRGQIKELVAKIKNEKKFNGKMVVICWEH
;
A
#
# COMPACT_ATOMS: atom_id res chain seq x y z
N MET A 1 6.22 -19.30 29.48
CA MET A 1 5.25 -18.53 28.68
C MET A 1 5.49 -18.85 27.22
N SER A 2 4.53 -19.50 26.55
CA SER A 2 4.63 -19.81 25.12
C SER A 2 4.59 -18.51 24.34
N GLN A 3 5.71 -18.14 23.70
CA GLN A 3 5.77 -16.98 22.83
C GLN A 3 5.02 -17.36 21.56
N SER A 4 3.75 -16.96 21.45
CA SER A 4 3.01 -17.07 20.20
C SER A 4 3.82 -16.36 19.12
N LEU A 5 4.32 -17.12 18.13
CA LEU A 5 4.98 -16.61 16.93
C LEU A 5 3.94 -15.85 16.10
N LEU A 6 3.60 -14.64 16.52
CA LEU A 6 2.81 -13.72 15.72
C LEU A 6 3.69 -13.28 14.55
N ALA A 7 3.21 -13.48 13.33
CA ALA A 7 3.83 -12.88 12.16
C ALA A 7 3.87 -11.35 12.36
N MET A 8 5.00 -10.73 12.04
CA MET A 8 5.21 -9.29 12.20
C MET A 8 5.56 -8.69 10.83
N PRO A 9 4.64 -7.93 10.19
CA PRO A 9 3.24 -7.70 10.56
C PRO A 9 2.36 -8.95 10.44
N SER A 10 1.15 -8.90 11.01
CA SER A 10 0.19 -10.01 10.92
C SER A 10 -0.44 -10.12 9.55
N GLN A 11 -0.45 -9.04 8.76
CA GLN A 11 -0.96 -9.03 7.39
C GLN A 11 -0.18 -8.07 6.50
N ILE A 12 0.21 -8.55 5.32
CA ILE A 12 0.65 -7.73 4.18
C ILE A 12 -0.45 -7.79 3.12
N LEU A 13 -0.95 -6.64 2.68
CA LEU A 13 -1.77 -6.54 1.48
C LEU A 13 -0.92 -5.97 0.35
N LEU A 14 -0.53 -6.83 -0.59
CA LEU A 14 0.18 -6.42 -1.80
C LEU A 14 -0.83 -6.21 -2.93
N MET A 15 -0.76 -5.07 -3.60
CA MET A 15 -1.60 -4.77 -4.76
C MET A 15 -0.82 -4.08 -5.88
N ARG A 16 -1.30 -4.27 -7.10
CA ARG A 16 -0.84 -3.50 -8.26
C ARG A 16 -1.52 -2.14 -8.29
N HIS A 17 -0.87 -1.16 -8.91
CA HIS A 17 -1.54 0.09 -9.27
C HIS A 17 -2.81 -0.15 -10.13
N ALA A 18 -3.76 0.76 -10.01
CA ALA A 18 -5.00 0.76 -10.80
C ALA A 18 -4.73 1.08 -12.30
N GLU A 19 -5.77 1.09 -13.12
CA GLU A 19 -5.67 1.13 -14.58
C GLU A 19 -4.85 2.31 -15.10
N LYS A 20 -3.89 2.01 -15.97
CA LYS A 20 -3.11 3.00 -16.70
C LYS A 20 -3.85 3.44 -17.97
N PRO A 21 -3.69 4.70 -18.41
CA PRO A 21 -4.08 5.12 -19.75
C PRO A 21 -3.12 4.54 -20.80
N ASP A 22 -3.43 4.75 -22.08
CA ASP A 22 -2.56 4.36 -23.19
C ASP A 22 -1.19 5.07 -23.14
N SER A 23 -1.17 6.33 -22.68
CA SER A 23 0.04 7.13 -22.54
C SER A 23 0.05 7.99 -21.26
N GLY A 24 1.25 8.30 -20.77
CA GLY A 24 1.47 9.08 -19.54
C GLY A 24 1.94 8.25 -18.36
N ASN A 25 1.96 8.85 -17.17
CA ASN A 25 2.51 8.26 -15.94
C ASN A 25 1.50 8.19 -14.79
N GLU A 26 0.27 8.62 -15.05
CA GLU A 26 -0.82 8.70 -14.09
C GLU A 26 -1.83 7.57 -14.29
N LEU A 27 -2.79 7.45 -13.37
CA LEU A 27 -3.96 6.61 -13.54
C LEU A 27 -4.86 7.14 -14.65
N SER A 28 -5.50 6.21 -15.36
CA SER A 28 -6.62 6.54 -16.24
C SER A 28 -7.81 7.02 -15.41
N GLU A 29 -8.82 7.57 -16.08
CA GLU A 29 -10.09 7.91 -15.42
C GLU A 29 -10.70 6.68 -14.72
N GLN A 30 -10.73 5.52 -15.38
CA GLN A 30 -11.18 4.26 -14.79
C GLN A 30 -10.33 3.87 -13.57
N GLY A 31 -9.00 4.06 -13.66
CA GLY A 31 -8.08 3.80 -12.55
C GLY A 31 -8.39 4.69 -11.34
N TRP A 32 -8.72 5.96 -11.57
CA TRP A 32 -9.15 6.88 -10.51
C TRP A 32 -10.51 6.50 -9.90
N GLN A 33 -11.47 6.07 -10.72
CA GLN A 33 -12.76 5.58 -10.24
C GLN A 33 -12.57 4.34 -9.35
N ARG A 34 -11.70 3.40 -9.73
CA ARG A 34 -11.35 2.24 -8.91
C ARG A 34 -10.65 2.64 -7.61
N ALA A 35 -9.66 3.54 -7.69
CA ALA A 35 -8.92 4.03 -6.52
C ALA A 35 -9.84 4.71 -5.49
N ARG A 36 -10.89 5.43 -5.93
CA ARG A 36 -11.90 6.03 -5.05
C ARG A 36 -12.68 5.02 -4.21
N LEU A 37 -12.89 3.81 -4.73
CA LEU A 37 -13.61 2.74 -4.03
C LEU A 37 -12.70 1.92 -3.10
N LEU A 38 -11.38 2.07 -3.23
CA LEU A 38 -10.41 1.28 -2.48
C LEU A 38 -10.56 1.39 -0.96
N PRO A 39 -10.88 2.55 -0.34
CA PRO A 39 -11.11 2.61 1.10
C PRO A 39 -12.21 1.66 1.61
N ASN A 40 -13.24 1.42 0.78
CA ASN A 40 -14.35 0.53 1.14
C ASN A 40 -13.91 -0.92 1.32
N LEU A 41 -12.79 -1.31 0.70
CA LEU A 41 -12.17 -2.62 0.91
C LEU A 41 -11.88 -2.86 2.40
N PHE A 42 -11.39 -1.85 3.11
CA PHE A 42 -10.98 -1.97 4.51
C PHE A 42 -12.15 -1.83 5.50
N THR A 43 -13.23 -1.16 5.10
CA THR A 43 -14.37 -0.89 5.99
C THR A 43 -15.57 -1.81 5.76
N SER A 44 -15.68 -2.44 4.59
CA SER A 44 -16.89 -3.19 4.20
C SER A 44 -16.67 -4.70 4.13
N ARG A 45 -15.45 -5.15 3.85
CA ARG A 45 -15.12 -6.58 3.70
C ARG A 45 -14.65 -7.18 5.03
N GLN A 46 -15.27 -8.27 5.46
CA GLN A 46 -14.99 -8.89 6.76
C GLN A 46 -13.55 -9.39 6.85
N GLU A 47 -12.99 -9.85 5.73
CA GLU A 47 -11.62 -10.35 5.61
C GLU A 47 -10.59 -9.29 6.00
N PHE A 48 -10.87 -8.02 5.74
CA PHE A 48 -9.97 -6.91 6.06
C PHE A 48 -10.29 -6.29 7.44
N LYS A 49 -11.55 -6.34 7.88
CA LYS A 49 -11.96 -5.88 9.22
C LYS A 49 -11.23 -6.58 10.35
N ASN A 50 -10.96 -7.88 10.20
CA ASN A 50 -10.30 -8.69 11.23
C ASN A 50 -8.88 -8.20 11.59
N PHE A 51 -8.22 -7.46 10.69
CA PHE A 51 -6.89 -6.90 10.90
C PHE A 51 -6.91 -5.40 11.22
N GLY A 52 -8.11 -4.79 11.26
CA GLY A 52 -8.31 -3.35 11.40
C GLY A 52 -7.92 -2.55 10.16
N LEU A 53 -7.93 -1.23 10.32
CA LEU A 53 -7.45 -0.31 9.28
C LEU A 53 -5.94 -0.47 9.06
N PRO A 54 -5.42 -0.14 7.86
CA PRO A 54 -3.98 -0.13 7.60
C PRO A 54 -3.22 0.71 8.64
N MET A 55 -2.06 0.21 9.08
CA MET A 55 -1.13 0.98 9.92
C MET A 55 -0.12 1.77 9.08
N ALA A 56 0.19 1.29 7.88
CA ALA A 56 1.09 1.96 6.95
C ALA A 56 0.68 1.67 5.50
N LEU A 57 0.94 2.67 4.66
CA LEU A 57 0.74 2.63 3.21
C LEU A 57 2.10 2.84 2.55
N TYR A 58 2.56 1.86 1.78
CA TYR A 58 3.77 1.99 0.96
C TYR A 58 3.39 2.02 -0.51
N ALA A 59 3.93 2.97 -1.25
CA ALA A 59 3.83 3.03 -2.71
C ALA A 59 5.21 3.03 -3.34
N MET A 60 5.34 2.35 -4.48
CA MET A 60 6.55 2.43 -5.29
C MET A 60 6.82 3.89 -5.69
N SER A 61 8.03 4.36 -5.37
CA SER A 61 8.52 5.66 -5.78
C SER A 61 8.92 5.65 -7.27
N PRO A 62 8.62 6.72 -8.04
CA PRO A 62 9.17 6.89 -9.36
C PRO A 62 10.70 7.03 -9.30
N LYS A 63 11.44 6.39 -10.21
CA LYS A 63 12.92 6.47 -10.25
C LYS A 63 13.46 7.82 -10.75
N LYS A 64 12.62 8.56 -11.48
CA LYS A 64 12.91 9.85 -12.11
C LYS A 64 11.65 10.72 -11.99
N ASP A 65 11.78 12.03 -12.18
CA ASP A 65 10.65 12.96 -12.07
C ASP A 65 9.52 12.65 -13.06
N ASP A 66 9.83 12.03 -14.21
CA ASP A 66 8.88 11.56 -15.21
C ASP A 66 8.48 10.08 -15.05
N GLY A 67 8.71 9.48 -13.88
CA GLY A 67 8.33 8.10 -13.61
C GLY A 67 6.85 7.89 -13.31
N SER A 68 6.38 6.65 -13.43
CA SER A 68 5.03 6.23 -13.06
C SER A 68 4.72 6.59 -11.59
N ILE A 69 3.68 7.40 -11.37
CA ILE A 69 3.18 7.76 -10.02
C ILE A 69 1.90 7.01 -9.65
N ARG A 70 1.49 6.06 -10.48
CA ARG A 70 0.22 5.31 -10.37
C ARG A 70 0.06 4.59 -9.04
N SER A 71 1.14 4.06 -8.47
CA SER A 71 1.10 3.39 -7.17
C SER A 71 0.73 4.36 -6.05
N ILE A 72 1.25 5.60 -6.11
CA ILE A 72 0.92 6.66 -5.16
C ILE A 72 -0.54 7.07 -5.34
N GLN A 73 -0.97 7.30 -6.59
CA GLN A 73 -2.34 7.70 -6.91
C GLN A 73 -3.38 6.65 -6.53
N THR A 74 -3.05 5.36 -6.67
CA THR A 74 -3.93 4.25 -6.28
C THR A 74 -4.27 4.28 -4.79
N LEU A 75 -3.31 4.69 -3.95
CA LEU A 75 -3.49 4.77 -2.50
C LEU A 75 -4.02 6.14 -2.01
N LYS A 76 -4.20 7.13 -2.89
CA LYS A 76 -4.58 8.50 -2.51
C LYS A 76 -5.80 8.56 -1.60
N TYR A 77 -6.91 7.94 -2.01
CA TYR A 77 -8.16 8.02 -1.24
C TYR A 77 -8.12 7.20 0.06
N VAL A 78 -7.30 6.14 0.11
CA VAL A 78 -7.05 5.39 1.36
C VAL A 78 -6.29 6.25 2.35
N SER A 79 -5.26 6.95 1.87
CA SER A 79 -4.47 7.90 2.64
C SER A 79 -5.33 9.03 3.21
N GLU A 80 -6.15 9.65 2.37
CA GLU A 80 -7.03 10.76 2.74
C GLU A 80 -8.13 10.32 3.72
N GLN A 81 -8.81 9.20 3.45
CA GLN A 81 -9.93 8.76 4.29
C GLN A 81 -9.49 8.30 5.67
N PHE A 82 -8.30 7.71 5.80
CA PHE A 82 -7.79 7.20 7.08
C PHE A 82 -6.70 8.07 7.70
N SER A 83 -6.36 9.20 7.07
CA SER A 83 -5.29 10.12 7.51
C SER A 83 -3.94 9.42 7.71
N ILE A 84 -3.60 8.49 6.83
CA ILE A 84 -2.33 7.73 6.87
C ILE A 84 -1.43 8.23 5.73
N PRO A 85 -0.21 8.73 6.01
CA PRO A 85 0.68 9.16 4.94
C PRO A 85 1.13 8.00 4.05
N ILE A 86 1.37 8.29 2.76
CA ILE A 86 1.92 7.33 1.81
C ILE A 86 3.43 7.39 1.85
N GLU A 87 4.06 6.31 2.31
CA GLU A 87 5.50 6.12 2.30
C GLU A 87 5.98 5.77 0.89
N LYS A 88 6.76 6.67 0.29
CA LYS A 88 7.22 6.60 -1.12
C LYS A 88 8.74 6.68 -1.26
N GLN A 89 9.45 6.07 -0.30
CA GLN A 89 10.92 6.12 -0.22
C GLN A 89 11.64 5.01 -1.00
N PHE A 90 10.92 3.98 -1.46
CA PHE A 90 11.50 2.82 -2.13
C PHE A 90 11.09 2.78 -3.59
N ASN A 91 12.06 2.67 -4.49
CA ASN A 91 11.79 2.43 -5.90
C ASN A 91 11.73 0.92 -6.23
N ARG A 92 11.37 0.58 -7.47
CA ARG A 92 11.24 -0.82 -7.96
C ARG A 92 12.36 -1.77 -7.53
N GLY A 93 13.61 -1.30 -7.49
CA GLY A 93 14.78 -2.13 -7.17
C GLY A 93 15.00 -2.38 -5.68
N GLN A 94 14.26 -1.70 -4.80
CA GLN A 94 14.52 -1.64 -3.36
C GLN A 94 13.53 -2.45 -2.53
N ILE A 95 13.00 -3.54 -3.10
CA ILE A 95 12.01 -4.40 -2.43
C ILE A 95 12.61 -5.04 -1.17
N LYS A 96 13.89 -5.42 -1.20
CA LYS A 96 14.56 -6.04 -0.05
C LYS A 96 14.64 -5.08 1.13
N GLU A 97 14.92 -3.82 0.85
CA GLU A 97 15.01 -2.74 1.81
C GLU A 97 13.63 -2.41 2.40
N LEU A 98 12.58 -2.39 1.56
CA LEU A 98 11.19 -2.26 2.03
C LEU A 98 10.81 -3.41 2.98
N VAL A 99 11.10 -4.66 2.59
CA VAL A 99 10.83 -5.83 3.44
C VAL A 99 11.60 -5.75 4.75
N ALA A 100 12.89 -5.39 4.72
CA ALA A 100 13.69 -5.22 5.92
C ALA A 100 13.14 -4.12 6.84
N LYS A 101 12.73 -2.98 6.28
CA LYS A 101 12.10 -1.87 7.01
C LYS A 101 10.84 -2.34 7.73
N ILE A 102 9.92 -3.00 7.02
CA ILE A 102 8.68 -3.51 7.59
C ILE A 102 8.95 -4.54 8.71
N LYS A 103 9.85 -5.50 8.49
CA LYS A 103 10.16 -6.55 9.48
C LYS A 103 10.78 -6.01 10.77
N ASN A 104 11.55 -4.92 10.69
CA ASN A 104 12.27 -4.38 11.84
C ASN A 104 11.45 -3.37 12.67
N GLU A 105 10.25 -3.00 12.21
CA GLU A 105 9.42 -2.01 12.89
C GLU A 105 8.35 -2.65 13.79
N LYS A 106 8.61 -2.64 15.10
CA LYS A 106 7.69 -3.19 16.12
C LYS A 106 6.28 -2.58 16.10
N LYS A 107 6.11 -1.36 15.58
CA LYS A 107 4.78 -0.72 15.46
C LYS A 107 3.84 -1.46 14.50
N PHE A 108 4.37 -2.33 13.64
CA PHE A 108 3.58 -3.12 12.70
C PHE A 108 3.13 -4.48 13.28
N ASN A 109 3.50 -4.80 14.52
CA ASN A 109 3.12 -6.05 15.18
C ASN A 109 1.60 -6.17 15.32
N GLY A 110 1.01 -7.24 14.77
CA GLY A 110 -0.43 -7.46 14.80
C GLY A 110 -1.24 -6.47 13.96
N LYS A 111 -0.59 -5.73 13.05
CA LYS A 111 -1.23 -4.72 12.18
C LYS A 111 -1.18 -5.13 10.72
N MET A 112 -1.99 -4.47 9.90
CA MET A 112 -1.95 -4.55 8.45
C MET A 112 -1.02 -3.49 7.87
N VAL A 113 -0.19 -3.90 6.91
CA VAL A 113 0.57 -3.00 6.03
C VAL A 113 0.11 -3.19 4.60
N VAL A 114 -0.19 -2.09 3.91
CA VAL A 114 -0.61 -2.11 2.49
C VAL A 114 0.54 -1.63 1.63
N ILE A 115 0.82 -2.35 0.54
CA ILE A 115 1.89 -2.06 -0.40
C ILE A 115 1.29 -2.00 -1.81
N CYS A 116 1.39 -0.87 -2.48
CA CYS A 116 1.07 -0.71 -3.89
C CYS A 116 2.34 -0.69 -4.72
N TRP A 117 2.50 -1.67 -5.61
CA TRP A 117 3.72 -1.89 -6.37
C TRP A 117 3.44 -2.11 -7.86
N GLU A 118 4.48 -2.08 -8.68
CA GLU A 118 4.42 -2.44 -10.10
C GLU A 118 5.34 -3.64 -10.35
N HIS A 119 4.99 -4.47 -11.33
CA HIS A 119 5.86 -5.55 -11.81
C HIS A 119 6.94 -4.98 -12.72
#